data_AF-A0A7Y5CK33-F1
#
_entry.id   AF-A0A7Y5CK33-F1
#
_cell.length_a   1.000
_cell.length_b   1.000
_cell.length_c   1.000
_cell.angle_alpha   90.00
_cell.angle_beta   90.00
_cell.angle_gamma   90.00
#
_symmetry.space_group_name_H-M   'P 1'
#
loop_
_entity.id
_entity.type
_entity.pdbx_description
1 polymer ?
#
loop_
_entity_poly.entity_id
_entity_poly.type
_entity_poly.pdbx_seq_one_letter_code
_entity_poly.pdbx_strand_id
1 'polypeptide(L)'
;MKMNPCKNRCVPLLLLLSLVPALLHAQGAGRKQVQEGNRRYAEGKYDEANDHYRDAEIDNPASPIVKFNIGDALYQKRNYEEALKAYQEAIQKSDNPELQAQGYYNMGNTLYRLNKWPESILAYQQALKLNPNDEDAKYNLEYVRAKLKQHAQKEPQQQQQQQQQQQQQEQQQGQQNQDEQKQQGQEEQQQQAEQQAEQQQQSSGEQQENQQQAAQGKEQKLSKEEAERLLEALQKQEKDAQKQRQIKARGRVRVEKDW
;
A
#
# COMPACT_ATOMS: atom_id res chain seq x y z
N MET A 1 -58.37 106.65 2.87
CA MET A 1 -57.45 105.48 2.81
C MET A 1 -58.27 104.26 3.19
N LYS A 2 -58.52 103.23 2.39
CA LYS A 2 -57.88 102.61 1.22
C LYS A 2 -58.95 102.01 0.30
N MET A 3 -58.72 102.02 -1.01
CA MET A 3 -59.46 101.26 -2.03
C MET A 3 -58.73 99.95 -2.37
N ASN A 4 -59.49 98.84 -2.49
CA ASN A 4 -59.55 97.79 -3.54
C ASN A 4 -58.25 97.18 -4.18
N PRO A 5 -58.34 96.07 -4.96
CA PRO A 5 -59.08 94.81 -4.81
C PRO A 5 -58.24 93.55 -5.22
N CYS A 6 -58.88 92.37 -5.16
CA CYS A 6 -58.65 91.14 -5.94
C CYS A 6 -57.24 90.80 -6.49
N LYS A 7 -56.69 89.65 -6.06
CA LYS A 7 -55.83 88.82 -6.93
C LYS A 7 -56.36 87.40 -7.00
N ASN A 8 -56.59 87.00 -8.24
CA ASN A 8 -57.15 85.75 -8.72
C ASN A 8 -56.34 84.52 -8.32
N ARG A 9 -57.10 83.44 -8.05
CA ARG A 9 -56.94 82.09 -8.60
C ARG A 9 -55.68 81.85 -9.44
N CYS A 10 -54.84 80.92 -8.99
CA CYS A 10 -54.17 79.93 -9.85
C CYS A 10 -53.71 78.76 -8.97
N VAL A 11 -54.53 77.72 -8.93
CA VAL A 11 -54.08 76.35 -8.62
C VAL A 11 -53.74 75.70 -9.97
N PRO A 12 -52.49 75.25 -10.19
CA PRO A 12 -52.21 74.08 -11.01
C PRO A 12 -51.78 72.98 -10.04
N LEU A 13 -52.55 71.92 -9.76
CA LEU A 13 -52.97 70.83 -10.62
C LEU A 13 -51.85 70.31 -11.57
N LEU A 14 -51.37 69.12 -11.23
CA LEU A 14 -50.84 68.03 -12.08
C LEU A 14 -49.56 68.29 -12.90
N LEU A 15 -48.48 67.60 -12.50
CA LEU A 15 -47.77 66.54 -13.27
C LEU A 15 -46.28 66.53 -12.90
N LEU A 16 -45.85 65.50 -12.18
CA LEU A 16 -44.71 64.65 -12.53
C LEU A 16 -44.82 63.35 -11.75
N LEU A 17 -45.89 62.61 -12.10
CA LEU A 17 -45.94 61.17 -11.95
C LEU A 17 -44.91 60.57 -12.92
N SER A 18 -44.27 59.49 -12.49
CA SER A 18 -43.38 58.58 -13.24
C SER A 18 -41.92 59.02 -13.42
N LEU A 19 -41.05 58.59 -12.51
CA LEU A 19 -39.82 57.90 -12.92
C LEU A 19 -39.17 57.06 -11.80
N VAL A 20 -39.93 56.16 -11.16
CA VAL A 20 -39.31 54.96 -10.57
C VAL A 20 -40.25 53.77 -10.76
N PRO A 21 -40.06 52.97 -11.82
CA PRO A 21 -40.34 51.55 -11.65
C PRO A 21 -39.23 50.69 -12.28
N ALA A 22 -37.97 50.89 -11.87
CA ALA A 22 -36.90 49.96 -12.22
C ALA A 22 -36.64 48.90 -11.13
N LEU A 23 -37.03 49.14 -9.88
CA LEU A 23 -36.69 48.25 -8.75
C LEU A 23 -37.62 47.04 -8.56
N LEU A 24 -38.75 46.98 -9.27
CA LEU A 24 -39.70 45.86 -9.15
C LEU A 24 -39.42 44.69 -10.12
N HIS A 25 -38.55 44.88 -11.12
CA HIS A 25 -38.27 43.84 -12.12
C HIS A 25 -37.24 42.79 -11.66
N ALA A 26 -36.43 43.08 -10.64
CA ALA A 26 -35.37 42.18 -10.17
C ALA A 26 -35.89 41.00 -9.33
N GLN A 27 -36.99 41.16 -8.58
CA GLN A 27 -37.44 40.12 -7.65
C GLN A 27 -38.02 38.87 -8.34
N GLY A 28 -38.48 39.00 -9.58
CA GLY A 28 -39.05 37.88 -10.35
C GLY A 28 -37.99 36.98 -10.99
N ALA A 29 -36.84 37.53 -11.38
CA ALA A 29 -35.76 36.81 -12.04
C ALA A 29 -35.14 35.75 -11.12
N GLY A 30 -34.74 36.13 -9.90
CA GLY A 30 -34.16 35.21 -8.93
C GLY A 30 -35.08 34.05 -8.55
N ARG A 31 -36.40 34.29 -8.42
CA ARG A 31 -37.38 33.21 -8.17
C ARG A 31 -37.44 32.20 -9.31
N LYS A 32 -37.41 32.67 -10.56
CA LYS A 32 -37.40 31.80 -11.73
C LYS A 32 -36.12 30.96 -11.78
N GLN A 33 -34.98 31.56 -11.45
CA GLN A 33 -33.70 30.86 -11.39
C GLN A 33 -33.68 29.76 -10.32
N VAL A 34 -34.24 30.00 -9.12
CA VAL A 34 -34.41 28.94 -8.11
C VAL A 34 -35.27 27.78 -8.63
N GLN A 35 -36.40 28.08 -9.30
CA GLN A 35 -37.27 27.03 -9.84
C GLN A 35 -36.56 26.19 -10.90
N GLU A 36 -35.82 26.84 -11.80
CA GLU A 36 -35.06 26.14 -12.83
C GLU A 36 -33.91 25.33 -12.21
N GLY A 37 -33.19 25.88 -11.23
CA GLY A 37 -32.17 25.15 -10.48
C GLY A 37 -32.75 23.90 -9.80
N ASN A 38 -33.93 24.00 -9.17
CA ASN A 38 -34.62 22.86 -8.56
C ASN A 38 -34.97 21.79 -9.61
N ARG A 39 -35.42 22.21 -10.81
CA ARG A 39 -35.70 21.29 -11.92
C ARG A 39 -34.45 20.56 -12.37
N ARG A 40 -33.34 21.27 -12.58
CA ARG A 40 -32.05 20.66 -12.96
C ARG A 40 -31.52 19.72 -11.88
N TYR A 41 -31.69 20.08 -10.62
CA TYR A 41 -31.32 19.23 -9.50
C TYR A 41 -32.11 17.92 -9.51
N ALA A 42 -33.43 17.98 -9.74
CA ALA A 42 -34.27 16.79 -9.87
C ALA A 42 -33.93 15.93 -11.09
N GLU A 43 -33.41 16.53 -12.17
CA GLU A 43 -32.86 15.83 -13.34
C GLU A 43 -31.48 15.20 -13.08
N GLY A 44 -30.88 15.41 -11.89
CA GLY A 44 -29.52 14.96 -11.57
C GLY A 44 -28.41 15.82 -12.19
N LYS A 45 -28.76 16.95 -12.81
CA LYS A 45 -27.83 17.89 -13.44
C LYS A 45 -27.36 18.93 -12.44
N TYR A 46 -26.52 18.48 -11.52
CA TYR A 46 -26.10 19.29 -10.36
C TYR A 46 -25.25 20.51 -10.74
N ASP A 47 -24.48 20.44 -11.84
CA ASP A 47 -23.76 21.58 -12.39
C ASP A 47 -24.71 22.69 -12.84
N GLU A 48 -25.63 22.36 -13.75
CA GLU A 48 -26.65 23.31 -14.23
C GLU A 48 -27.50 23.84 -13.07
N ALA A 49 -27.85 22.99 -12.10
CA ALA A 49 -28.59 23.40 -10.91
C ALA A 49 -27.83 24.46 -10.11
N ASN A 50 -26.54 24.22 -9.86
CA ASN A 50 -25.69 25.18 -9.15
C ASN A 50 -25.57 26.49 -9.93
N ASP A 51 -25.41 26.46 -11.26
CA ASP A 51 -25.35 27.68 -12.07
C ASP A 51 -26.62 28.53 -11.91
N HIS A 52 -27.79 27.91 -12.00
CA HIS A 52 -29.07 28.60 -11.76
C HIS A 52 -29.20 29.12 -10.32
N TYR A 53 -28.74 28.38 -9.31
CA TYR A 53 -28.75 28.89 -7.94
C TYR A 53 -27.77 30.06 -7.74
N ARG A 54 -26.63 30.08 -8.44
CA ARG A 54 -25.69 31.20 -8.44
C ARG A 54 -26.25 32.43 -9.13
N ASP A 55 -26.99 32.26 -10.22
CA ASP A 55 -27.75 33.36 -10.83
C ASP A 55 -28.79 33.93 -9.85
N ALA A 56 -29.50 33.07 -9.12
CA ALA A 56 -30.45 33.51 -8.09
C ALA A 56 -29.77 34.22 -6.90
N GLU A 57 -28.54 33.83 -6.58
CA GLU A 57 -27.73 34.44 -5.52
C GLU A 57 -27.33 35.88 -5.85
N ILE A 58 -27.13 36.22 -7.12
CA ILE A 58 -26.85 37.60 -7.56
C ILE A 58 -28.03 38.53 -7.19
N ASP A 59 -29.26 38.07 -7.40
CA ASP A 59 -30.47 38.84 -7.10
C ASP A 59 -30.77 38.93 -5.60
N ASN A 60 -30.49 37.86 -4.85
CA ASN A 60 -30.67 37.84 -3.39
C ASN A 60 -29.52 37.12 -2.65
N PRO A 61 -28.40 37.83 -2.39
CA PRO A 61 -27.20 37.24 -1.74
C PRO A 61 -27.42 36.79 -0.28
N ALA A 62 -28.47 37.30 0.35
CA ALA A 62 -28.83 37.01 1.73
C ALA A 62 -29.80 35.83 1.86
N SER A 63 -30.26 35.22 0.75
CA SER A 63 -31.23 34.12 0.81
C SER A 63 -30.63 32.84 1.39
N PRO A 64 -31.06 32.38 2.58
CA PRO A 64 -30.56 31.13 3.16
C PRO A 64 -30.99 29.91 2.34
N ILE A 65 -32.14 29.96 1.68
CA ILE A 65 -32.65 28.89 0.80
C ILE A 65 -31.74 28.71 -0.41
N VAL A 66 -31.32 29.81 -1.05
CA VAL A 66 -30.41 29.74 -2.21
C VAL A 66 -29.06 29.14 -1.79
N LYS A 67 -28.52 29.58 -0.65
CA LYS A 67 -27.27 29.02 -0.10
C LYS A 67 -27.39 27.53 0.22
N PHE A 68 -28.52 27.12 0.79
CA PHE A 68 -28.80 25.71 1.08
C PHE A 68 -28.81 24.87 -0.21
N ASN A 69 -29.52 25.34 -1.24
CA ASN A 69 -29.62 24.65 -2.53
C ASN A 69 -28.27 24.57 -3.27
N ILE A 70 -27.43 25.61 -3.18
CA ILE A 70 -26.03 25.56 -3.65
C ILE A 70 -25.27 24.46 -2.91
N GLY A 71 -25.42 24.38 -1.59
CA GLY A 71 -24.83 23.33 -0.77
C GLY A 71 -25.24 21.93 -1.23
N ASP A 72 -26.53 21.71 -1.50
CA ASP A 72 -27.05 20.43 -2.00
C ASP A 72 -26.44 20.05 -3.35
N ALA A 73 -26.40 20.98 -4.30
CA ALA A 73 -25.79 20.73 -5.61
C ALA A 73 -24.30 20.37 -5.49
N LEU A 74 -23.54 21.12 -4.67
CA LEU A 74 -22.12 20.86 -4.43
C LEU A 74 -21.88 19.53 -3.71
N TYR A 75 -22.74 19.16 -2.75
CA TYR A 75 -22.67 17.88 -2.06
C TYR A 75 -22.82 16.71 -3.02
N GLN A 76 -23.80 16.77 -3.92
CA GLN A 76 -24.02 15.72 -4.93
C GLN A 76 -22.84 15.60 -5.90
N LYS A 77 -22.20 16.72 -6.21
CA LYS A 77 -20.95 16.78 -6.97
C LYS A 77 -19.72 16.31 -6.18
N ARG A 78 -19.87 15.92 -4.92
CA ARG A 78 -18.79 15.52 -4.01
C ARG A 78 -17.78 16.63 -3.70
N ASN A 79 -18.18 17.88 -3.91
CA ASN A 79 -17.40 19.05 -3.55
C ASN A 79 -17.77 19.47 -2.13
N TYR A 80 -17.32 18.65 -1.17
CA TYR A 80 -17.81 18.70 0.21
C TYR A 80 -17.31 19.93 0.95
N GLU A 81 -16.11 20.44 0.65
CA GLU A 81 -15.57 21.65 1.28
C GLU A 81 -16.40 22.89 0.95
N GLU A 82 -16.83 23.04 -0.30
CA GLU A 82 -17.66 24.17 -0.72
C GLU A 82 -19.11 23.99 -0.28
N ALA A 83 -19.63 22.75 -0.31
CA ALA A 83 -20.94 22.43 0.25
C ALA A 83 -21.02 22.80 1.74
N LEU A 84 -19.98 22.47 2.51
CA LEU A 84 -19.88 22.81 3.93
C LEU A 84 -19.99 24.32 4.16
N LYS A 85 -19.27 25.13 3.39
CA LYS A 85 -19.34 26.60 3.49
C LYS A 85 -20.75 27.11 3.14
N ALA A 86 -21.35 26.58 2.08
CA ALA A 86 -22.69 26.98 1.66
C ALA A 86 -23.75 26.66 2.73
N TYR A 87 -23.71 25.49 3.36
CA TYR A 87 -24.59 25.14 4.47
C TYR A 87 -24.36 26.03 5.70
N GLN A 88 -23.11 26.34 6.04
CA GLN A 88 -22.79 27.27 7.13
C GLN A 88 -23.39 28.66 6.90
N GLU A 89 -23.26 29.19 5.68
CA GLU A 89 -23.87 30.46 5.32
C GLU A 89 -25.41 30.40 5.35
N ALA A 90 -26.01 29.29 4.88
CA ALA A 90 -27.45 29.09 4.94
C ALA A 90 -27.98 29.11 6.38
N ILE A 91 -27.30 28.40 7.30
CA ILE A 91 -27.63 28.38 8.73
C ILE A 91 -27.50 29.79 9.33
N GLN A 92 -26.39 30.49 9.05
CA GLN A 92 -26.11 31.81 9.60
C GLN A 92 -27.13 32.86 9.15
N LYS A 93 -27.62 32.76 7.91
CA LYS A 93 -28.58 33.70 7.31
C LYS A 93 -30.04 33.34 7.55
N SER A 94 -30.31 32.17 8.15
CA SER A 94 -31.67 31.69 8.39
C SER A 94 -32.15 32.05 9.79
N ASP A 95 -33.33 32.66 9.87
CA ASP A 95 -34.12 32.77 11.11
C ASP A 95 -35.14 31.63 11.26
N ASN A 96 -35.23 30.72 10.28
CA ASN A 96 -36.13 29.56 10.32
C ASN A 96 -35.43 28.35 10.97
N PRO A 97 -35.92 27.86 12.14
CA PRO A 97 -35.35 26.70 12.82
C PRO A 97 -35.38 25.41 12.01
N GLU A 98 -36.38 25.21 11.14
CA GLU A 98 -36.50 24.01 10.31
C GLU A 98 -35.39 23.97 9.24
N LEU A 99 -35.16 25.11 8.56
CA LEU A 99 -34.07 25.22 7.59
C LEU A 99 -32.71 25.12 8.27
N GLN A 100 -32.56 25.66 9.48
CA GLN A 100 -31.34 25.49 10.28
C GLN A 100 -31.13 24.02 10.66
N ALA A 101 -32.18 23.29 11.06
CA ALA A 101 -32.11 21.87 11.38
C ALA A 101 -31.63 21.05 10.17
N GLN A 102 -32.24 21.27 9.00
CA GLN A 102 -31.84 20.65 7.74
C GLN A 102 -30.39 21.02 7.36
N GLY A 103 -30.01 22.29 7.54
CA GLY A 103 -28.66 22.77 7.29
C GLY A 103 -27.62 22.07 8.17
N TYR A 104 -27.91 21.90 9.46
CA TYR A 104 -27.04 21.17 10.39
C TYR A 104 -26.98 19.67 10.04
N TYR A 105 -28.08 19.06 9.63
CA TYR A 105 -28.11 17.67 9.18
C TYR A 105 -27.22 17.47 7.94
N ASN A 106 -27.38 18.31 6.91
CA ASN A 106 -26.56 18.24 5.70
C ASN A 106 -25.10 18.60 5.97
N MET A 107 -24.83 19.51 6.92
CA MET A 107 -23.48 19.78 7.42
C MET A 107 -22.88 18.52 8.07
N GLY A 108 -23.64 17.78 8.88
CA GLY A 108 -23.23 16.50 9.45
C GLY A 108 -22.88 15.47 8.38
N ASN A 109 -23.72 15.32 7.36
CA ASN A 109 -23.47 14.44 6.21
C ASN A 109 -22.19 14.83 5.46
N THR A 110 -21.97 16.13 5.28
CA THR A 110 -20.80 16.67 4.57
C THR A 110 -19.51 16.45 5.35
N LEU A 111 -19.52 16.74 6.66
CA LEU A 111 -18.38 16.51 7.55
C LEU A 111 -18.03 15.04 7.66
N TYR A 112 -19.03 14.15 7.65
CA TYR A 112 -18.80 12.71 7.60
C TYR A 112 -18.02 12.30 6.35
N ARG A 113 -18.40 12.83 5.17
CA ARG A 113 -17.71 12.55 3.89
C ARG A 113 -16.29 13.11 3.83
N LEU A 114 -16.03 14.19 4.57
CA LEU A 114 -14.70 14.77 4.79
C LEU A 114 -13.87 14.02 5.85
N ASN A 115 -14.37 12.92 6.41
CA ASN A 115 -13.77 12.20 7.54
C ASN A 115 -13.60 13.03 8.83
N LYS A 116 -14.30 14.16 8.94
CA LYS A 116 -14.36 15.02 10.14
C LYS A 116 -15.45 14.53 11.08
N TRP A 117 -15.29 13.31 11.59
CA TRP A 117 -16.33 12.60 12.34
C TRP A 117 -16.71 13.25 13.66
N PRO A 118 -15.79 13.79 14.48
CA PRO A 118 -16.17 14.53 15.69
C PRO A 118 -17.06 15.74 15.40
N GLU A 119 -16.75 16.51 14.37
CA GLU A 119 -17.53 17.68 13.97
C GLU A 119 -18.87 17.28 13.35
N SER A 120 -18.91 16.17 12.58
CA SER A 120 -20.14 15.58 12.07
C SER A 120 -21.13 15.23 13.19
N ILE A 121 -20.64 14.62 14.28
CA ILE A 121 -21.42 14.33 15.49
C ILE A 121 -22.03 15.60 16.08
N LEU A 122 -21.25 16.68 16.21
CA LEU A 122 -21.75 17.96 16.74
C LEU A 122 -22.82 18.57 15.83
N ALA A 123 -22.66 18.47 14.51
CA ALA A 123 -23.63 18.97 13.55
C ALA A 123 -24.97 18.22 13.66
N TYR A 124 -24.97 16.88 13.70
CA TYR A 124 -26.21 16.12 13.90
C TYR A 124 -26.87 16.40 15.25
N GLN A 125 -26.08 16.62 16.31
CA GLN A 125 -26.63 17.02 17.60
C GLN A 125 -27.34 18.38 17.55
N GLN A 126 -26.80 19.36 16.80
CA GLN A 126 -27.50 20.63 16.60
C GLN A 126 -28.76 20.46 15.76
N ALA A 127 -28.74 19.62 14.72
CA ALA A 127 -29.93 19.28 13.94
C ALA A 127 -31.04 18.70 14.84
N LEU A 128 -30.70 17.73 15.68
CA LEU A 128 -31.63 17.08 16.62
C LEU A 128 -32.10 17.99 17.76
N LYS A 129 -31.31 19.01 18.12
CA LYS A 129 -31.75 20.03 19.08
C LYS A 129 -32.88 20.88 18.51
N LEU A 130 -32.84 21.16 17.21
CA LEU A 130 -33.85 21.95 16.50
C LEU A 130 -35.04 21.10 16.04
N ASN A 131 -34.78 19.85 15.62
CA ASN A 131 -35.79 18.86 15.25
C ASN A 131 -35.52 17.50 15.94
N PRO A 132 -36.06 17.27 17.15
CA PRO A 132 -35.84 16.03 17.90
C PRO A 132 -36.43 14.76 17.25
N ASN A 133 -37.30 14.91 16.25
CA ASN A 133 -38.00 13.81 15.60
C ASN A 133 -37.36 13.41 14.26
N ASP A 134 -36.21 13.99 13.91
CA ASP A 134 -35.45 13.61 12.72
C ASP A 134 -34.77 12.24 12.93
N GLU A 135 -35.42 11.18 12.45
CA GLU A 135 -34.91 9.81 12.57
C GLU A 135 -33.64 9.56 11.74
N ASP A 136 -33.49 10.24 10.60
CA ASP A 136 -32.29 10.13 9.76
C ASP A 136 -31.08 10.74 10.47
N ALA A 137 -31.26 11.89 11.14
CA ALA A 137 -30.23 12.51 11.95
C ALA A 137 -29.82 11.64 13.15
N LYS A 138 -30.77 10.97 13.82
CA LYS A 138 -30.48 10.01 14.91
C LYS A 138 -29.67 8.83 14.40
N TYR A 139 -30.13 8.23 13.31
CA TYR A 139 -29.45 7.09 12.69
C TYR A 139 -28.01 7.45 12.29
N ASN A 140 -27.83 8.57 11.59
CA ASN A 140 -26.52 9.02 11.14
C ASN A 140 -25.59 9.37 12.31
N LEU A 141 -26.12 10.00 13.38
CA LEU A 141 -25.35 10.29 14.59
C LEU A 141 -24.79 9.00 15.21
N GLU A 142 -25.63 7.99 15.41
CA GLU A 142 -25.20 6.71 15.99
C GLU A 142 -24.23 5.97 15.07
N TYR A 143 -24.46 6.01 13.76
CA TYR A 143 -23.56 5.44 12.77
C TYR A 143 -22.17 6.07 12.83
N VAL A 144 -22.07 7.41 12.88
CA VAL A 144 -20.78 8.10 12.96
C VAL A 144 -20.08 7.85 14.30
N ARG A 145 -20.83 7.79 15.41
CA ARG A 145 -20.28 7.40 16.73
C ARG A 145 -19.69 6.00 16.71
N ALA A 146 -20.39 5.03 16.12
CA ALA A 146 -19.91 3.66 15.98
C ALA A 146 -18.65 3.58 15.11
N LYS A 147 -18.61 4.32 13.99
CA LYS A 147 -17.43 4.45 13.13
C LYS A 147 -16.22 5.02 13.88
N LEU A 148 -16.42 6.10 14.63
CA LEU A 148 -15.36 6.73 15.43
C LEU A 148 -14.80 5.76 16.49
N LYS A 149 -15.67 5.06 17.22
CA LYS A 149 -15.27 4.05 18.20
C LYS A 149 -14.51 2.89 17.56
N GLN A 150 -14.98 2.40 16.41
CA GLN A 150 -14.31 1.31 15.68
C GLN A 150 -12.91 1.72 15.21
N HIS A 151 -12.75 2.94 14.70
CA HIS A 151 -11.46 3.43 14.25
C HIS A 151 -10.49 3.61 15.41
N ALA A 152 -10.94 4.18 16.53
CA ALA A 152 -10.14 4.32 17.74
C ALA A 152 -9.68 2.97 18.34
N GLN A 153 -10.45 1.89 18.15
CA GLN A 153 -10.07 0.55 18.61
C GLN A 153 -9.11 -0.19 17.66
N LYS A 154 -9.19 0.09 16.36
CA LYS A 154 -8.37 -0.59 15.34
C LYS A 154 -6.93 -0.11 15.32
N GLU A 155 -6.67 1.18 15.56
CA GLU A 155 -5.29 1.70 15.49
C GLU A 155 -4.34 1.06 16.52
N PRO A 156 -4.70 0.94 17.81
CA PRO A 156 -3.84 0.27 18.78
C PRO A 156 -3.62 -1.21 18.46
N GLN A 157 -4.66 -1.90 17.98
CA GLN A 157 -4.56 -3.32 17.60
C GLN A 157 -3.64 -3.54 16.41
N GLN A 158 -3.71 -2.68 15.39
CA GLN A 158 -2.82 -2.76 14.23
C GLN A 158 -1.36 -2.45 14.60
N GLN A 159 -1.12 -1.45 15.44
CA GLN A 159 0.21 -1.14 15.94
C GLN A 159 0.79 -2.28 16.77
N GLN A 160 0.00 -2.87 17.65
CA GLN A 160 0.43 -4.01 18.47
C GLN A 160 0.74 -5.24 17.61
N GLN A 161 -0.07 -5.50 16.57
CA GLN A 161 0.16 -6.60 15.64
C GLN A 161 1.44 -6.38 14.80
N GLN A 162 1.71 -5.15 14.36
CA GLN A 162 2.97 -4.82 13.67
C GLN A 162 4.18 -4.99 14.59
N GLN A 163 4.12 -4.56 15.85
CA GLN A 163 5.20 -4.77 16.81
C GLN A 163 5.46 -6.27 17.07
N GLN A 164 4.41 -7.09 17.18
CA GLN A 164 4.58 -8.53 17.34
C GLN A 164 5.23 -9.17 16.10
N GLN A 165 4.87 -8.73 14.90
CA GLN A 165 5.51 -9.22 13.67
C GLN A 165 6.99 -8.83 13.59
N GLN A 166 7.34 -7.60 13.97
CA GLN A 166 8.74 -7.17 14.05
C GLN A 166 9.53 -8.00 15.06
N GLN A 167 9.00 -8.21 16.26
CA GLN A 167 9.66 -9.04 17.28
C GLN A 167 9.86 -10.49 16.82
N GLN A 168 8.88 -11.06 16.09
CA GLN A 168 9.04 -12.40 15.52
C GLN A 168 10.12 -12.45 14.44
N GLN A 169 10.21 -11.43 13.59
CA GLN A 169 11.27 -11.35 12.58
C GLN A 169 12.65 -11.20 13.21
N GLU A 170 12.79 -10.37 14.25
CA GLU A 170 14.04 -10.21 15.00
C GLU A 170 14.46 -11.52 15.69
N GLN A 171 13.50 -12.25 16.28
CA GLN A 171 13.77 -13.56 16.89
C GLN A 171 14.22 -14.59 15.86
N GLN A 172 13.59 -14.64 14.69
CA GLN A 172 13.99 -15.54 13.60
C GLN A 172 15.39 -15.22 13.06
N GLN A 173 15.70 -13.93 12.86
CA GLN A 173 17.05 -13.51 12.49
C GLN A 173 18.08 -13.86 13.57
N GLY A 174 17.73 -13.67 14.86
CA GLY A 174 18.60 -14.05 15.97
C GLY A 174 18.90 -15.55 16.01
N GLN A 175 17.91 -16.39 15.75
CA GLN A 175 18.08 -17.85 15.65
C GLN A 175 18.94 -18.24 14.44
N GLN A 176 18.67 -17.66 13.26
CA GLN A 176 19.48 -17.89 12.07
C GLN A 176 20.96 -17.52 12.29
N ASN A 177 21.22 -16.34 12.87
CA ASN A 177 22.59 -15.91 13.16
C ASN A 177 23.30 -16.84 14.17
N GLN A 178 22.58 -17.39 15.16
CA GLN A 178 23.15 -18.37 16.10
C GLN A 178 23.46 -19.70 15.42
N ASP A 179 22.58 -20.18 14.54
CA ASP A 179 22.79 -21.44 13.83
C ASP A 179 23.95 -21.31 12.81
N GLU A 180 24.07 -20.17 12.14
CA GLU A 180 25.23 -19.85 11.28
C GLU A 180 26.54 -19.81 12.07
N GLN A 181 26.56 -19.17 13.24
CA GLN A 181 27.75 -19.16 14.11
C GLN A 181 28.14 -20.56 14.59
N LYS A 182 27.16 -21.42 14.91
CA LYS A 182 27.44 -22.81 15.30
C LYS A 182 28.00 -23.62 14.14
N GLN A 183 27.47 -23.45 12.93
CA GLN A 183 28.01 -24.12 11.74
C GLN A 183 29.45 -23.69 11.47
N GLN A 184 29.75 -22.39 11.50
CA GLN A 184 31.11 -21.88 11.33
C GLN A 184 32.07 -22.48 12.37
N GLY A 185 31.66 -22.53 13.65
CA GLY A 185 32.49 -23.13 14.69
C GLY A 185 32.73 -24.64 14.51
N GLN A 186 31.74 -25.37 13.97
CA GLN A 186 31.90 -26.80 13.64
C GLN A 186 32.83 -27.00 12.44
N GLU A 187 32.70 -26.17 11.40
CA GLU A 187 33.59 -26.20 10.23
C GLU A 187 35.05 -25.88 10.62
N GLU A 188 35.27 -24.88 11.49
CA GLU A 188 36.62 -24.56 12.00
C GLU A 188 37.21 -25.72 12.81
N GLN A 189 36.42 -26.38 13.67
CA GLN A 189 36.89 -27.56 14.41
C GLN A 189 37.22 -28.73 13.49
N GLN A 190 36.41 -28.95 12.45
CA GLN A 190 36.64 -30.02 11.49
C GLN A 190 37.92 -29.78 10.68
N GLN A 191 38.14 -28.55 10.21
CA GLN A 191 39.37 -28.15 9.51
C GLN A 191 40.61 -28.32 10.41
N GLN A 192 40.52 -27.93 11.68
CA GLN A 192 41.62 -28.14 12.64
C GLN A 192 41.91 -29.63 12.88
N ALA A 193 40.88 -30.47 12.97
CA ALA A 193 41.04 -31.91 13.15
C ALA A 193 41.66 -32.58 11.91
N GLU A 194 41.26 -32.16 10.70
CA GLU A 194 41.85 -32.62 9.45
C GLU A 194 43.33 -32.24 9.34
N GLN A 195 43.69 -30.98 9.65
CA GLN A 195 45.09 -30.55 9.67
C GLN A 195 45.95 -31.34 10.67
N GLN A 196 45.41 -31.64 11.86
CA GLN A 196 46.12 -32.46 12.85
C GLN A 196 46.29 -33.91 12.37
N ALA A 197 45.28 -34.49 11.72
CA ALA A 197 45.35 -35.83 11.16
C ALA A 197 46.38 -35.91 10.02
N GLU A 198 46.44 -34.91 9.14
CA GLU A 198 47.47 -34.82 8.09
C GLU A 198 48.88 -34.74 8.68
N GLN A 199 49.10 -33.93 9.71
CA GLN A 199 50.40 -33.85 10.39
C GLN A 199 50.82 -35.19 11.03
N GLN A 200 49.86 -35.92 11.63
CA GLN A 200 50.13 -37.25 12.19
C GLN A 200 50.44 -38.28 11.10
N GLN A 201 49.76 -38.23 9.95
CA GLN A 201 50.06 -39.11 8.81
C GLN A 201 51.43 -38.82 8.20
N GLN A 202 51.83 -37.55 8.10
CA GLN A 202 53.17 -37.19 7.64
C GLN A 202 54.27 -37.69 8.60
N SER A 203 54.06 -37.52 9.91
CA SER A 203 54.97 -38.04 10.95
C SER A 203 55.11 -39.57 10.94
N SER A 204 54.01 -40.29 10.68
CA SER A 204 54.03 -41.76 10.61
C SER A 204 54.56 -42.28 9.26
N GLY A 205 54.36 -41.53 8.18
CA GLY A 205 55.01 -41.75 6.88
C GLY A 205 56.53 -41.62 6.96
N GLU A 206 57.04 -40.58 7.63
CA GLU A 206 58.48 -40.41 7.88
C GLU A 206 59.07 -41.56 8.73
N GLN A 207 58.32 -42.10 9.69
CA GLN A 207 58.75 -43.27 10.47
C GLN A 207 58.78 -44.57 9.65
N GLN A 208 57.84 -44.76 8.71
CA GLN A 208 57.85 -45.89 7.78
C GLN A 208 58.96 -45.78 6.73
N GLU A 209 59.24 -44.57 6.23
CA GLU A 209 60.34 -44.32 5.29
C GLU A 209 61.70 -44.57 5.96
N ASN A 210 61.85 -44.21 7.24
CA ASN A 210 63.07 -44.47 8.01
C ASN A 210 63.25 -45.97 8.35
N GLN A 211 62.16 -46.74 8.50
CA GLN A 211 62.23 -48.20 8.61
C GLN A 211 62.52 -48.89 7.27
N GLN A 212 62.04 -48.35 6.14
CA GLN A 212 62.41 -48.85 4.81
C GLN A 212 63.86 -48.53 4.43
N GLN A 213 64.39 -47.38 4.84
CA GLN A 213 65.82 -47.07 4.66
C GLN A 213 66.73 -47.91 5.58
N ALA A 214 66.27 -48.31 6.77
CA ALA A 214 66.97 -49.28 7.60
C ALA A 214 66.95 -50.71 7.02
N ALA A 215 65.92 -51.07 6.22
CA ALA A 215 65.85 -52.34 5.50
C ALA A 215 66.67 -52.33 4.19
N GLN A 216 66.93 -51.15 3.59
CA GLN A 216 67.76 -50.99 2.39
C GLN A 216 69.28 -50.93 2.68
N GLY A 217 69.70 -50.96 3.95
CA GLY A 217 71.11 -51.07 4.35
C GLY A 217 71.76 -52.45 4.15
N LYS A 218 71.06 -53.42 3.54
CA LYS A 218 71.60 -54.74 3.17
C LYS A 218 71.38 -55.08 1.69
N GLU A 219 71.75 -54.18 0.78
CA GLU A 219 72.09 -54.61 -0.57
C GLU A 219 73.48 -55.25 -0.56
N GLN A 220 73.50 -56.58 -0.49
CA GLN A 220 74.66 -57.37 -0.91
C GLN A 220 74.94 -57.02 -2.39
N LYS A 221 76.08 -56.38 -2.66
CA LYS A 221 76.59 -56.18 -4.01
C LYS A 221 76.78 -57.55 -4.66
N LEU A 222 75.83 -57.98 -5.50
CA LEU A 222 76.07 -59.09 -6.43
C LEU A 222 77.33 -58.77 -7.23
N SER A 223 78.27 -59.71 -7.30
CA SER A 223 79.45 -59.50 -8.14
C SER A 223 79.02 -59.39 -9.59
N LYS A 224 79.78 -58.66 -10.41
CA LYS A 224 79.50 -58.52 -11.85
C LYS A 224 79.33 -59.89 -12.53
N GLU A 225 80.04 -60.91 -12.05
CA GLU A 225 79.97 -62.28 -12.57
C GLU A 225 78.64 -62.98 -12.22
N GLU A 226 78.03 -62.67 -11.07
CA GLU A 226 76.73 -63.21 -10.69
C GLU A 226 75.61 -62.59 -11.55
N ALA A 227 75.71 -61.29 -11.83
CA ALA A 227 74.79 -60.59 -12.74
C ALA A 227 74.90 -61.14 -14.18
N GLU A 228 76.12 -61.42 -14.64
CA GLU A 228 76.36 -62.03 -15.96
C GLU A 228 75.81 -63.47 -16.04
N ARG A 229 76.02 -64.30 -15.00
CA ARG A 229 75.43 -65.66 -14.94
C ARG A 229 73.90 -65.63 -14.94
N LEU A 230 73.30 -64.67 -14.24
CA LEU A 230 71.84 -64.53 -14.21
C LEU A 230 71.28 -64.10 -15.57
N LEU A 231 71.96 -63.16 -16.24
CA LEU A 231 71.59 -62.73 -17.58
C LEU A 231 71.66 -63.89 -18.59
N GLU A 232 72.72 -64.69 -18.51
CA GLU A 232 72.87 -65.86 -19.37
C GLU A 232 71.79 -66.92 -19.10
N ALA A 233 71.45 -67.16 -17.83
CA ALA A 233 70.37 -68.07 -17.44
C ALA A 233 69.01 -67.62 -18.00
N LEU A 234 68.69 -66.32 -17.93
CA LEU A 234 67.45 -65.76 -18.47
C LEU A 234 67.38 -65.86 -20.00
N GLN A 235 68.48 -65.54 -20.70
CA GLN A 235 68.54 -65.66 -22.16
C GLN A 235 68.36 -67.11 -22.62
N LYS A 236 68.93 -68.07 -21.89
CA LYS A 236 68.74 -69.50 -22.17
C LYS A 236 67.28 -69.91 -21.98
N GLN A 237 66.66 -69.47 -20.89
CA GLN A 237 65.25 -69.77 -20.59
C GLN A 237 64.31 -69.20 -21.66
N GLU A 238 64.59 -68.00 -22.18
CA GLU A 238 63.83 -67.39 -23.27
C GLU A 238 63.95 -68.21 -24.57
N LYS A 239 65.17 -68.61 -24.94
CA LYS A 239 65.40 -69.46 -26.13
C LYS A 239 64.68 -70.81 -26.01
N ASP A 240 64.72 -71.43 -24.83
CA ASP A 240 64.04 -72.70 -24.59
C ASP A 240 62.51 -72.53 -24.65
N ALA A 241 61.98 -71.43 -24.10
CA ALA A 241 60.56 -71.08 -24.21
C ALA A 241 60.14 -70.82 -25.67
N GLN A 242 60.98 -70.14 -26.47
CA GLN A 242 60.72 -69.92 -27.90
C GLN A 242 60.75 -71.24 -28.68
N LYS A 243 61.72 -72.13 -28.42
CA LYS A 243 61.76 -73.48 -29.03
C LYS A 243 60.50 -74.27 -28.69
N GLN A 244 60.07 -74.27 -27.43
CA GLN A 244 58.83 -74.94 -27.03
C GLN A 244 57.59 -74.34 -27.73
N ARG A 245 57.53 -73.02 -27.89
CA ARG A 245 56.46 -72.35 -28.65
C ARG A 245 56.47 -72.75 -30.13
N GLN A 246 57.64 -72.86 -30.77
CA GLN A 246 57.75 -73.31 -32.17
C GLN A 246 57.39 -74.79 -32.36
N ILE A 247 57.73 -75.65 -31.39
CA ILE A 247 57.34 -77.08 -31.39
C ILE A 247 55.82 -77.21 -31.23
N LYS A 248 55.19 -76.46 -30.31
CA LYS A 248 53.72 -76.44 -30.16
C LYS A 248 53.00 -75.86 -31.39
N ALA A 249 53.62 -74.94 -32.13
CA ALA A 249 53.06 -74.38 -33.35
C ALA A 249 53.11 -75.36 -34.55
N ARG A 250 54.07 -76.29 -34.59
CA ARG A 250 54.20 -77.33 -35.64
C ARG A 250 53.39 -78.60 -35.40
N GLY A 251 52.85 -78.80 -34.20
CA GLY A 251 52.12 -80.02 -33.79
C GLY A 251 50.59 -80.01 -33.97
N ARG A 252 50.00 -78.94 -34.53
CA ARG A 252 48.56 -78.93 -34.88
C ARG A 252 48.34 -79.60 -36.24
N VAL A 253 48.36 -80.93 -36.26
CA VAL A 253 47.84 -81.71 -37.39
C VAL A 253 46.32 -81.82 -37.22
N ARG A 254 45.60 -81.30 -38.22
CA ARG A 254 44.15 -81.38 -38.39
C ARG A 254 43.80 -82.83 -38.73
N VAL A 255 43.12 -83.56 -37.85
CA VAL A 255 42.52 -84.86 -38.18
C VAL A 255 41.04 -84.61 -38.46
N GLU A 256 40.67 -84.72 -39.73
CA GLU A 256 39.29 -84.75 -40.20
C GLU A 256 38.67 -86.15 -39.96
N LYS A 257 37.34 -86.14 -39.91
CA LYS A 257 36.33 -87.19 -39.65
C LYS A 257 36.67 -88.65 -40.03
N ASP A 258 35.97 -89.60 -39.40
CA ASP A 258 34.95 -90.40 -40.12
C ASP A 258 34.35 -91.51 -39.25
N TRP A 259 33.38 -91.15 -38.40
CA TRP A 259 32.13 -91.86 -38.11
C TRP A 259 31.29 -91.06 -37.11
#